data_AF-A0A7W0W632-F1
#
_entry.id   AF-A0A7W0W632-F1
#
_cell.length_a   1.000
_cell.length_b   1.000
_cell.length_c   1.000
_cell.angle_alpha   90.00
_cell.angle_beta   90.00
_cell.angle_gamma   90.00
#
_symmetry.space_group_name_H-M   'P 1'
#
loop_
_entity.id
_entity.type
_entity.pdbx_description
1 polymer ?
#
loop_
_entity_poly.entity_id
_entity_poly.type
_entity_poly.pdbx_seq_one_letter_code
_entity_poly.pdbx_strand_id
1 'polypeptide(L)'
;MATWGVYPYLPSKNIILSDIQRGLIVVKEQTGTTPTATPIAQPTATNTPIATATRTPLPTATNTPGATATRTPLPTATNTPPIGGNAIANGGFETGTSPWVQASSGGYSLITTTRPRTGSYSAYFGGYNRASESLYQTITVPSNGALSYWWYMTTNESGSTAYDYLRVRVYSTGGTLLGTLRTWSNASVKNTWSQDTVSLAAYAGQTVRIRFEVTTDSSLTTSFFVDDVSVPGGTNLTDSKPSPDQTVDSVTGQPLKQKTSSTR
;
A
#
# COMPACT_ATOMS: atom_id res chain seq x y z
N MET A 1 38.64 31.32 46.15
CA MET A 1 39.78 30.44 46.45
C MET A 1 39.35 29.01 46.18
N ALA A 2 39.96 28.35 45.21
CA ALA A 2 39.89 26.90 45.05
C ALA A 2 41.30 26.44 44.70
N THR A 3 41.88 25.67 45.61
CA THR A 3 43.23 25.11 45.59
C THR A 3 43.27 23.92 44.63
N TRP A 4 44.19 23.92 43.67
CA TRP A 4 44.42 22.77 42.79
C TRP A 4 45.27 21.73 43.52
N GLY A 5 44.74 20.50 43.64
CA GLY A 5 45.47 19.35 44.14
C GLY A 5 46.45 18.81 43.09
N VAL A 6 47.67 18.48 43.52
CA VAL A 6 48.69 17.82 42.70
C VAL A 6 48.36 16.32 42.62
N TYR A 7 48.30 15.75 41.41
CA TYR A 7 48.02 14.33 41.20
C TYR A 7 49.32 13.53 40.99
N PRO A 8 49.59 12.47 41.77
CA PRO A 8 50.74 11.61 41.55
C PRO A 8 50.50 10.67 40.35
N TYR A 9 51.42 10.67 39.40
CA TYR A 9 51.44 9.76 38.26
C TYR A 9 51.79 8.34 38.75
N LEU A 10 50.91 7.36 38.50
CA LEU A 10 51.23 5.96 38.81
C LEU A 10 52.03 5.34 37.65
N PRO A 11 53.05 4.50 37.91
CA PRO A 11 53.88 3.86 36.86
C PRO A 11 53.11 3.00 35.84
N SER A 12 51.83 2.69 36.10
CA SER A 12 50.97 1.86 35.26
C SER A 12 50.30 2.59 34.07
N LYS A 13 50.66 3.85 33.79
CA LYS A 13 50.08 4.72 32.73
C LYS A 13 48.56 4.92 32.82
N ASN A 14 47.98 4.73 34.01
CA ASN A 14 46.58 5.05 34.27
C ASN A 14 46.50 6.38 35.01
N ILE A 15 45.58 7.24 34.59
CA ILE A 15 45.25 8.48 35.31
C ILE A 15 43.98 8.22 36.12
N ILE A 16 44.01 8.56 37.40
CA ILE A 16 42.86 8.47 38.30
C ILE A 16 42.27 9.87 38.47
N LEU A 17 41.00 10.02 38.13
CA LEU A 17 40.22 11.23 38.34
C LEU A 17 39.11 10.90 39.35
N SER A 18 38.98 11.71 40.41
CA SER A 18 37.88 11.60 41.37
C SER A 18 36.85 12.70 41.13
N ASP A 19 35.60 12.29 40.90
CA ASP A 19 34.43 13.18 40.79
C ASP A 19 33.47 12.89 41.95
N ILE A 20 33.10 13.95 42.68
CA ILE A 20 32.23 13.90 43.87
C ILE A 20 30.77 13.49 43.59
N GLN A 21 30.31 13.46 42.33
CA GLN A 21 28.98 12.97 41.96
C GLN A 21 28.98 11.61 41.25
N ARG A 22 30.11 11.18 40.66
CA ARG A 22 30.17 9.98 39.80
C ARG A 22 31.10 8.86 40.30
N GLY A 23 31.81 9.08 41.40
CA GLY A 23 32.73 8.09 41.98
C GLY A 23 34.08 8.02 41.26
N LEU A 24 34.87 7.00 41.58
CA LEU A 24 36.24 6.82 41.08
C LEU A 24 36.25 6.33 39.63
N ILE A 25 36.87 7.08 38.72
CA ILE A 25 37.00 6.71 37.31
C ILE A 25 38.48 6.47 36.98
N VAL A 26 38.77 5.33 36.35
CA VAL A 26 40.11 4.95 35.87
C VAL A 26 40.13 4.97 34.34
N VAL A 27 40.94 5.85 33.76
CA VAL A 27 41.10 6.00 32.30
C VAL A 27 42.43 5.36 31.85
N LYS A 28 42.39 4.57 30.76
CA LYS A 28 43.56 3.95 30.14
C LYS A 28 43.85 4.63 28.79
N GLU A 29 45.11 4.96 28.51
CA GLU A 29 45.49 5.50 27.20
C GLU A 29 45.51 4.41 26.11
N GLN A 30 44.98 4.74 24.92
CA GLN A 30 44.97 3.89 23.74
C GLN A 30 46.05 4.38 22.74
N THR A 31 47.16 3.65 22.62
CA THR A 31 48.22 3.96 21.65
C THR A 31 47.86 3.40 20.28
N GLY A 32 47.52 4.27 19.32
CA GLY A 32 47.24 3.92 17.92
C GLY A 32 47.94 4.86 16.94
N THR A 33 48.80 4.24 16.12
CA THR A 33 49.52 4.65 14.89
C THR A 33 49.47 6.11 14.37
N THR A 34 50.68 6.62 14.12
CA THR A 34 51.10 7.90 13.50
C THR A 34 50.42 8.26 12.16
N PRO A 35 49.82 9.45 12.01
CA PRO A 35 49.50 10.01 10.70
C PRO A 35 50.71 10.70 10.03
N THR A 36 50.91 10.42 8.75
CA THR A 36 51.97 10.95 7.86
C THR A 36 51.89 12.49 7.71
N ALA A 37 53.03 13.17 7.80
CA ALA A 37 53.15 14.63 7.64
C ALA A 37 52.83 15.08 6.19
N THR A 38 52.00 16.11 6.06
CA THR A 38 51.75 16.83 4.81
C THR A 38 52.63 18.10 4.79
N PRO A 39 53.33 18.44 3.70
CA PRO A 39 54.28 19.55 3.68
C PRO A 39 53.61 20.92 3.85
N ILE A 40 54.26 21.78 4.65
CA ILE A 40 53.85 23.17 4.93
C ILE A 40 54.33 24.08 3.78
N ALA A 41 53.43 24.88 3.21
CA ALA A 41 53.76 25.89 2.20
C ALA A 41 54.42 27.14 2.83
N GLN A 42 55.38 27.71 2.11
CA GLN A 42 56.20 28.88 2.46
C GLN A 42 55.37 30.20 2.43
N PRO A 43 55.56 31.14 3.38
CA PRO A 43 54.78 32.38 3.41
C PRO A 43 55.18 33.34 2.27
N THR A 44 54.17 33.92 1.61
CA THR A 44 54.31 34.98 0.59
C THR A 44 54.07 36.35 1.24
N ALA A 45 54.81 37.38 0.82
CA ALA A 45 54.71 38.74 1.36
C ALA A 45 53.33 39.38 1.11
N THR A 46 52.76 40.00 2.15
CA THR A 46 51.48 40.72 2.11
C THR A 46 51.70 42.17 1.69
N ASN A 47 51.13 42.60 0.57
CA ASN A 47 51.08 44.02 0.19
C ASN A 47 50.00 44.74 1.01
N THR A 48 50.35 45.87 1.61
CA THR A 48 49.42 46.76 2.34
C THR A 48 48.57 47.57 1.35
N PRO A 49 47.23 47.46 1.34
CA PRO A 49 46.39 48.24 0.44
C PRO A 49 46.29 49.72 0.86
N ILE A 50 46.40 50.62 -0.11
CA ILE A 50 46.18 52.07 0.03
C ILE A 50 44.68 52.35 -0.03
N ALA A 51 44.17 53.19 0.89
CA ALA A 51 42.76 53.55 0.96
C ALA A 51 42.29 54.28 -0.32
N THR A 52 41.27 53.73 -0.99
CA THR A 52 40.64 54.31 -2.18
C THR A 52 39.38 55.07 -1.77
N ALA A 53 39.16 56.28 -2.31
CA ALA A 53 38.01 57.11 -1.96
C ALA A 53 36.68 56.46 -2.39
N THR A 54 35.75 56.31 -1.44
CA THR A 54 34.42 55.72 -1.65
C THR A 54 33.49 56.72 -2.33
N ARG A 55 33.01 56.41 -3.54
CA ARG A 55 31.89 57.16 -4.17
C ARG A 55 30.56 56.68 -3.57
N THR A 56 29.73 57.60 -3.12
CA THR A 56 28.37 57.32 -2.65
C THR A 56 27.48 56.86 -3.82
N PRO A 57 26.84 55.68 -3.77
CA PRO A 57 25.93 55.24 -4.82
C PRO A 57 24.60 56.02 -4.78
N LEU A 58 24.06 56.32 -5.95
CA LEU A 58 22.71 56.86 -6.14
C LEU A 58 21.67 55.73 -5.91
N PRO A 59 20.51 55.98 -5.29
CA PRO A 59 19.55 54.92 -4.98
C PRO A 59 19.02 54.21 -6.24
N THR A 60 19.19 52.89 -6.27
CA THR A 60 18.64 51.99 -7.29
C THR A 60 17.18 51.69 -6.96
N ALA A 61 16.27 51.80 -7.93
CA ALA A 61 14.87 51.43 -7.74
C ALA A 61 14.73 49.95 -7.34
N THR A 62 14.08 49.69 -6.21
CA THR A 62 13.79 48.33 -5.74
C THR A 62 12.59 47.77 -6.49
N ASN A 63 12.80 46.75 -7.32
CA ASN A 63 11.68 45.99 -7.89
C ASN A 63 10.97 45.23 -6.77
N THR A 64 9.71 45.57 -6.51
CA THR A 64 8.83 44.80 -5.61
C THR A 64 8.57 43.42 -6.24
N PRO A 65 8.84 42.29 -5.55
CA PRO A 65 8.46 40.98 -6.05
C PRO A 65 6.94 40.91 -6.23
N GLY A 66 6.48 40.60 -7.45
CA GLY A 66 5.07 40.30 -7.70
C GLY A 66 4.66 39.04 -6.94
N ALA A 67 3.43 39.02 -6.43
CA ALA A 67 2.90 37.88 -5.69
C ALA A 67 2.99 36.59 -6.52
N THR A 68 3.83 35.65 -6.09
CA THR A 68 3.83 34.29 -6.64
C THR A 68 2.48 33.66 -6.34
N ALA A 69 1.74 33.27 -7.38
CA ALA A 69 0.51 32.50 -7.21
C ALA A 69 0.85 31.17 -6.53
N THR A 70 0.55 31.06 -5.22
CA THR A 70 0.59 29.80 -4.50
C THR A 70 -0.41 28.87 -5.17
N ARG A 71 0.07 27.87 -5.93
CA ARG A 71 -0.80 26.80 -6.44
C ARG A 71 -1.45 26.15 -5.23
N THR A 72 -2.73 26.39 -5.01
CA THR A 72 -3.53 25.62 -4.08
C THR A 72 -3.43 24.16 -4.53
N PRO A 73 -2.94 23.22 -3.70
CA PRO A 73 -3.02 21.81 -4.05
C PRO A 73 -4.49 21.49 -4.34
N LEU A 74 -4.76 21.02 -5.55
CA LEU A 74 -6.06 20.45 -5.90
C LEU A 74 -6.32 19.33 -4.87
N PRO A 75 -7.49 19.27 -4.22
CA PRO A 75 -7.79 18.18 -3.30
C PRO A 75 -7.53 16.86 -4.02
N THR A 76 -6.62 16.07 -3.48
CA THR A 76 -6.43 14.68 -3.91
C THR A 76 -7.81 14.04 -3.83
N ALA A 77 -8.33 13.54 -4.95
CA ALA A 77 -9.59 12.82 -4.95
C ALA A 77 -9.49 11.72 -3.90
N THR A 78 -10.25 11.85 -2.81
CA THR A 78 -10.48 10.73 -1.90
C THR A 78 -11.25 9.73 -2.75
N ASN A 79 -10.57 8.69 -3.26
CA ASN A 79 -11.17 7.62 -4.04
C ASN A 79 -12.32 7.06 -3.21
N THR A 80 -13.52 7.55 -3.48
CA THR A 80 -14.72 7.07 -2.83
C THR A 80 -14.91 5.67 -3.40
N PRO A 81 -14.94 4.61 -2.57
CA PRO A 81 -15.18 3.26 -3.06
C PRO A 81 -16.44 3.26 -3.95
N PRO A 82 -16.48 2.47 -5.03
CA PRO A 82 -17.62 2.48 -5.94
C PRO A 82 -18.92 2.29 -5.16
N ILE A 83 -19.76 3.32 -5.17
CA ILE A 83 -21.05 3.31 -4.50
C ILE A 83 -21.97 2.42 -5.34
N GLY A 84 -22.44 1.31 -4.76
CA GLY A 84 -23.40 0.41 -5.41
C GLY A 84 -22.84 -0.53 -6.50
N GLY A 85 -21.52 -0.67 -6.65
CA GLY A 85 -20.88 -1.55 -7.65
C GLY A 85 -19.83 -2.50 -7.06
N ASN A 86 -19.47 -3.55 -7.78
CA ASN A 86 -18.37 -4.45 -7.40
C ASN A 86 -17.02 -3.72 -7.58
N ALA A 87 -16.20 -3.68 -6.53
CA ALA A 87 -14.87 -3.07 -6.59
C ALA A 87 -13.89 -3.89 -7.45
N ILE A 88 -14.17 -5.18 -7.63
CA ILE A 88 -13.48 -6.02 -8.62
C ILE A 88 -14.17 -5.88 -9.97
N ALA A 89 -13.42 -5.46 -10.98
CA ALA A 89 -13.85 -5.49 -12.38
C ALA A 89 -13.41 -6.80 -13.04
N ASN A 90 -14.21 -7.27 -14.02
CA ASN A 90 -13.94 -8.50 -14.77
C ASN A 90 -13.69 -9.71 -13.84
N GLY A 91 -14.53 -9.86 -12.81
CA GLY A 91 -14.37 -10.89 -11.78
C GLY A 91 -14.54 -12.33 -12.28
N GLY A 92 -15.33 -12.53 -13.34
CA GLY A 92 -15.48 -13.81 -14.05
C GLY A 92 -14.61 -13.93 -15.29
N PHE A 93 -13.65 -13.01 -15.51
CA PHE A 93 -12.62 -13.12 -16.56
C PHE A 93 -13.08 -13.10 -18.03
N GLU A 94 -14.35 -12.83 -18.31
CA GLU A 94 -14.95 -12.85 -19.65
C GLU A 94 -14.57 -11.69 -20.57
N THR A 95 -13.93 -10.62 -20.06
CA THR A 95 -13.59 -9.44 -20.87
C THR A 95 -12.09 -9.33 -21.17
N GLY A 96 -11.42 -10.47 -21.31
CA GLY A 96 -9.98 -10.56 -21.54
C GLY A 96 -9.16 -10.40 -20.26
N THR A 97 -7.89 -10.00 -20.39
CA THR A 97 -6.98 -9.95 -19.23
C THR A 97 -7.10 -8.68 -18.40
N SER A 98 -7.43 -7.54 -19.00
CA SER A 98 -7.59 -6.28 -18.27
C SER A 98 -8.85 -6.31 -17.39
N PRO A 99 -8.83 -5.71 -16.17
CA PRO A 99 -7.73 -5.00 -15.53
C PRO A 99 -6.86 -5.88 -14.62
N TRP A 100 -6.89 -7.20 -14.78
CA TRP A 100 -6.05 -8.11 -14.04
C TRP A 100 -4.60 -8.04 -14.54
N VAL A 101 -3.68 -7.94 -13.59
CA VAL A 101 -2.24 -8.05 -13.87
C VAL A 101 -1.79 -9.46 -13.52
N GLN A 102 -1.19 -10.13 -14.50
CA GLN A 102 -0.74 -11.52 -14.40
C GLN A 102 0.79 -11.58 -14.37
N ALA A 103 1.34 -12.56 -13.68
CA ALA A 103 2.74 -12.95 -13.80
C ALA A 103 2.85 -14.47 -13.65
N SER A 104 3.55 -15.13 -14.58
CA SER A 104 3.82 -16.57 -14.52
C SER A 104 5.31 -16.81 -14.73
N SER A 105 5.94 -17.57 -13.83
CA SER A 105 7.33 -18.01 -13.99
C SER A 105 7.54 -18.88 -15.25
N GLY A 106 6.48 -19.54 -15.73
CA GLY A 106 6.49 -20.34 -16.95
C GLY A 106 6.18 -19.55 -18.23
N GLY A 107 5.85 -18.25 -18.12
CA GLY A 107 5.46 -17.42 -19.25
C GLY A 107 4.06 -17.69 -19.80
N TYR A 108 3.21 -18.42 -19.06
CA TYR A 108 1.86 -18.75 -19.49
C TYR A 108 0.86 -17.63 -19.18
N SER A 109 -0.22 -17.56 -19.98
CA SER A 109 -1.38 -16.74 -19.61
C SER A 109 -2.19 -17.43 -18.53
N LEU A 110 -2.61 -16.67 -17.52
CA LEU A 110 -3.34 -17.20 -16.37
C LEU A 110 -4.86 -17.09 -16.54
N ILE A 111 -5.36 -16.24 -17.43
CA ILE A 111 -6.79 -16.19 -17.76
C ILE A 111 -7.01 -17.02 -19.01
N THR A 112 -7.68 -18.14 -18.87
CA THR A 112 -7.79 -19.17 -19.92
C THR A 112 -9.22 -19.69 -20.02
N THR A 113 -9.51 -20.43 -21.08
CA THR A 113 -10.80 -21.13 -21.23
C THR A 113 -10.85 -22.47 -20.50
N THR A 114 -9.85 -22.75 -19.66
CA THR A 114 -9.74 -24.04 -18.98
C THR A 114 -10.63 -24.01 -17.75
N ARG A 115 -11.62 -24.91 -17.72
CA ARG A 115 -12.45 -25.17 -16.53
C ARG A 115 -13.09 -23.90 -15.95
N PRO A 116 -13.85 -23.10 -16.73
CA PRO A 116 -14.67 -22.04 -16.15
C PRO A 116 -15.68 -22.61 -15.13
N ARG A 117 -15.98 -21.85 -14.08
CA ARG A 117 -17.13 -22.12 -13.21
C ARG A 117 -18.39 -21.57 -13.85
N THR A 118 -18.32 -20.32 -14.33
CA THR A 118 -19.36 -19.69 -15.15
C THR A 118 -18.73 -19.06 -16.39
N GLY A 119 -19.53 -18.77 -17.41
CA GLY A 119 -19.00 -18.20 -18.65
C GLY A 119 -18.04 -19.15 -19.37
N SER A 120 -17.02 -18.58 -20.00
CA SER A 120 -16.05 -19.27 -20.85
C SER A 120 -14.63 -19.23 -20.31
N TYR A 121 -14.31 -18.34 -19.37
CA TYR A 121 -12.97 -18.12 -18.86
C TYR A 121 -12.87 -18.34 -17.35
N SER A 122 -11.67 -18.68 -16.89
CA SER A 122 -11.30 -18.65 -15.48
C SER A 122 -9.82 -18.32 -15.32
N ALA A 123 -9.41 -18.03 -14.09
CA ALA A 123 -7.99 -17.99 -13.76
C ALA A 123 -7.48 -19.42 -13.50
N TYR A 124 -6.46 -19.85 -14.24
CA TYR A 124 -5.79 -21.14 -14.11
C TYR A 124 -4.33 -20.92 -13.71
N PHE A 125 -3.94 -21.54 -12.59
CA PHE A 125 -2.60 -21.50 -12.04
C PHE A 125 -2.04 -22.91 -11.83
N GLY A 126 -0.72 -23.01 -11.81
CA GLY A 126 0.00 -24.26 -11.62
C GLY A 126 -0.16 -25.17 -12.84
N GLY A 127 -0.40 -26.46 -12.59
CA GLY A 127 -0.44 -27.47 -13.65
C GLY A 127 0.93 -27.92 -14.16
N TYR A 128 1.99 -27.38 -13.56
CA TYR A 128 3.38 -27.77 -13.76
C TYR A 128 4.17 -27.58 -12.45
N ASN A 129 5.34 -28.23 -12.36
CA ASN A 129 6.20 -28.16 -11.18
C ASN A 129 6.96 -26.83 -11.16
N ARG A 130 7.28 -26.32 -9.95
CA ARG A 130 8.02 -25.07 -9.71
C ARG A 130 7.33 -23.83 -10.29
N ALA A 131 6.00 -23.85 -10.36
CA ALA A 131 5.20 -22.70 -10.70
C ALA A 131 5.37 -21.63 -9.61
N SER A 132 5.46 -20.37 -10.04
CA SER A 132 5.42 -19.19 -9.19
C SER A 132 4.64 -18.15 -9.96
N GLU A 133 3.37 -17.99 -9.60
CA GLU A 133 2.40 -17.29 -10.42
C GLU A 133 1.53 -16.36 -9.57
N SER A 134 1.10 -15.25 -10.15
CA SER A 134 0.19 -14.33 -9.47
C SER A 134 -0.78 -13.64 -10.42
N LEU A 135 -1.97 -13.39 -9.92
CA LEU A 135 -3.00 -12.60 -10.59
C LEU A 135 -3.56 -11.60 -9.58
N TYR A 136 -3.56 -10.31 -9.90
CA TYR A 136 -4.05 -9.30 -8.97
C TYR A 136 -4.78 -8.14 -9.64
N GLN A 137 -5.62 -7.47 -8.86
CA GLN A 137 -6.23 -6.20 -9.20
C GLN A 137 -6.02 -5.22 -8.05
N THR A 138 -5.78 -3.94 -8.38
CA THR A 138 -5.74 -2.86 -7.39
C THR A 138 -7.15 -2.33 -7.20
N ILE A 139 -7.66 -2.34 -5.97
CA ILE A 139 -9.00 -1.85 -5.64
C ILE A 139 -8.94 -0.90 -4.44
N THR A 140 -9.90 0.01 -4.34
CA THR A 140 -10.21 0.67 -3.07
C THR A 140 -11.25 -0.18 -2.34
N VAL A 141 -10.90 -0.63 -1.13
CA VAL A 141 -11.75 -1.54 -0.35
C VAL A 141 -12.96 -0.78 0.20
N PRO A 142 -14.19 -1.26 -0.03
CA PRO A 142 -15.40 -0.67 0.58
C PRO A 142 -15.39 -0.73 2.11
N SER A 143 -16.17 0.12 2.77
CA SER A 143 -16.24 0.21 4.25
C SER A 143 -16.55 -1.12 4.95
N ASN A 144 -17.42 -1.94 4.35
CA ASN A 144 -17.74 -3.31 4.79
C ASN A 144 -17.33 -4.34 3.74
N GLY A 145 -16.21 -4.09 3.04
CA GLY A 145 -15.74 -4.95 1.96
C GLY A 145 -15.52 -6.39 2.43
N ALA A 146 -16.08 -7.34 1.70
CA ALA A 146 -15.76 -8.76 1.80
C ALA A 146 -15.36 -9.26 0.42
N LEU A 147 -14.27 -10.01 0.35
CA LEU A 147 -13.85 -10.70 -0.86
C LEU A 147 -14.58 -12.04 -0.92
N SER A 148 -15.33 -12.27 -1.99
CA SER A 148 -15.89 -13.56 -2.35
C SER A 148 -15.29 -14.04 -3.66
N TYR A 149 -15.04 -15.33 -3.78
CA TYR A 149 -14.52 -15.97 -4.98
C TYR A 149 -14.84 -17.46 -4.95
N TRP A 150 -14.89 -18.07 -6.13
CA TRP A 150 -14.96 -19.52 -6.25
C TRP A 150 -13.56 -20.06 -6.54
N TRP A 151 -13.25 -21.22 -5.99
CA TRP A 151 -11.99 -21.91 -6.23
C TRP A 151 -12.21 -23.41 -6.46
N TYR A 152 -11.28 -24.01 -7.19
CA TYR A 152 -11.24 -25.43 -7.49
C TYR A 152 -9.77 -25.89 -7.53
N MET A 153 -9.52 -27.14 -7.16
CA MET A 153 -8.18 -27.73 -7.23
C MET A 153 -8.22 -29.16 -7.75
N THR A 154 -7.23 -29.51 -8.60
CA THR A 154 -6.86 -30.89 -8.93
C THR A 154 -5.39 -31.11 -8.62
N THR A 155 -5.03 -32.29 -8.15
CA THR A 155 -3.64 -32.62 -7.84
C THR A 155 -3.31 -34.07 -8.13
N ASN A 156 -2.06 -34.30 -8.54
CA ASN A 156 -1.42 -35.60 -8.62
C ASN A 156 -0.77 -36.01 -7.27
N GLU A 157 -0.71 -35.11 -6.30
CA GLU A 157 -0.29 -35.38 -4.93
C GLU A 157 -1.31 -36.25 -4.18
N SER A 158 -0.82 -36.95 -3.15
CA SER A 158 -1.64 -37.80 -2.29
C SER A 158 -1.36 -37.56 -0.80
N GLY A 159 -2.29 -37.96 0.06
CA GLY A 159 -2.19 -37.72 1.50
C GLY A 159 -2.60 -36.31 1.91
N SER A 160 -2.16 -35.89 3.10
CA SER A 160 -2.57 -34.64 3.75
C SER A 160 -1.45 -33.61 3.87
N THR A 161 -0.27 -33.90 3.34
CA THR A 161 0.87 -32.98 3.38
C THR A 161 0.69 -31.88 2.33
N ALA A 162 0.88 -30.64 2.75
CA ALA A 162 0.81 -29.49 1.88
C ALA A 162 2.17 -29.19 1.25
N TYR A 163 2.24 -29.27 -0.09
CA TYR A 163 3.42 -29.00 -0.91
C TYR A 163 3.18 -27.80 -1.82
N ASP A 164 2.00 -27.75 -2.43
CA ASP A 164 1.59 -26.72 -3.37
C ASP A 164 0.52 -25.83 -2.74
N TYR A 165 0.56 -24.52 -3.03
CA TYR A 165 -0.26 -23.55 -2.33
C TYR A 165 -0.90 -22.54 -3.28
N LEU A 166 -2.21 -22.32 -3.11
CA LEU A 166 -2.92 -21.12 -3.55
C LEU A 166 -3.13 -20.20 -2.34
N ARG A 167 -2.62 -18.98 -2.40
CA ARG A 167 -2.68 -18.00 -1.32
C ARG A 167 -3.43 -16.77 -1.79
N VAL A 168 -4.45 -16.39 -1.03
CA VAL A 168 -5.23 -15.16 -1.25
C VAL A 168 -4.71 -14.11 -0.29
N ARG A 169 -4.17 -13.03 -0.82
CA ARG A 169 -3.35 -12.07 -0.08
C ARG A 169 -3.71 -10.64 -0.42
N VAL A 170 -3.41 -9.76 0.53
CA VAL A 170 -3.51 -8.32 0.37
C VAL A 170 -2.12 -7.73 0.37
N TYR A 171 -1.80 -6.96 -0.66
CA TYR A 171 -0.55 -6.21 -0.77
C TYR A 171 -0.82 -4.71 -0.81
N SER A 172 0.13 -3.91 -0.34
CA SER A 172 0.14 -2.48 -0.63
C SER A 172 0.34 -2.25 -2.13
N THR A 173 0.00 -1.05 -2.61
CA THR A 173 0.33 -0.65 -3.98
C THR A 173 1.85 -0.62 -4.25
N GLY A 174 2.66 -0.46 -3.19
CA GLY A 174 4.11 -0.59 -3.23
C GLY A 174 4.65 -2.02 -3.28
N GLY A 175 3.78 -3.05 -3.18
CA GLY A 175 4.19 -4.46 -3.25
C GLY A 175 4.58 -5.10 -1.91
N THR A 176 4.36 -4.42 -0.78
CA THR A 176 4.54 -5.00 0.55
C THR A 176 3.35 -5.91 0.88
N LEU A 177 3.60 -7.12 1.40
CA LEU A 177 2.53 -7.99 1.90
C LEU A 177 1.92 -7.37 3.16
N LEU A 178 0.60 -7.12 3.13
CA LEU A 178 -0.16 -6.59 4.27
C LEU A 178 -0.89 -7.70 5.04
N GLY A 179 -1.21 -8.81 4.38
CA GLY A 179 -1.83 -9.95 5.04
C GLY A 179 -2.13 -11.12 4.11
N THR A 180 -2.28 -12.30 4.70
CA THR A 180 -2.79 -13.50 4.02
C THR A 180 -4.19 -13.77 4.52
N LEU A 181 -5.18 -13.69 3.62
CA LEU A 181 -6.60 -13.88 3.92
C LEU A 181 -6.97 -15.36 3.95
N ARG A 182 -6.40 -16.13 3.02
CA ARG A 182 -6.65 -17.57 2.90
C ARG A 182 -5.44 -18.28 2.30
N THR A 183 -5.27 -19.54 2.70
CA THR A 183 -4.33 -20.49 2.08
C THR A 183 -5.09 -21.79 1.80
N TRP A 184 -5.05 -22.21 0.54
CA TRP A 184 -5.45 -23.53 0.06
C TRP A 184 -4.19 -24.28 -0.37
N SER A 185 -4.23 -25.61 -0.36
CA SER A 185 -3.13 -26.46 -0.79
C SER A 185 -3.60 -27.69 -1.54
N ASN A 186 -2.67 -28.47 -2.09
CA ASN A 186 -2.93 -29.81 -2.66
C ASN A 186 -3.63 -30.78 -1.67
N ALA A 187 -3.55 -30.52 -0.36
CA ALA A 187 -4.24 -31.30 0.67
C ALA A 187 -5.67 -30.81 0.98
N SER A 188 -6.12 -29.73 0.35
CA SER A 188 -7.48 -29.19 0.51
C SER A 188 -8.50 -30.00 -0.28
N VAL A 189 -9.79 -29.65 -0.14
CA VAL A 189 -10.87 -30.22 -0.98
C VAL A 189 -10.50 -30.07 -2.46
N LYS A 190 -10.62 -31.18 -3.19
CA LYS A 190 -10.30 -31.27 -4.62
C LYS A 190 -11.52 -31.69 -5.43
N ASN A 191 -11.45 -31.44 -6.73
CA ASN A 191 -12.43 -31.87 -7.72
C ASN A 191 -13.86 -31.32 -7.51
N THR A 192 -13.98 -30.16 -6.88
CA THR A 192 -15.27 -29.47 -6.73
C THR A 192 -15.07 -27.96 -6.64
N TRP A 193 -15.97 -27.21 -7.25
CA TRP A 193 -16.01 -25.75 -7.13
C TRP A 193 -16.58 -25.39 -5.76
N SER A 194 -15.83 -24.61 -4.98
CA SER A 194 -16.23 -24.16 -3.65
C SER A 194 -16.12 -22.65 -3.55
N GLN A 195 -17.10 -22.01 -2.93
CA GLN A 195 -17.05 -20.58 -2.65
C GLN A 195 -16.32 -20.34 -1.33
N ASP A 196 -15.49 -19.31 -1.28
CA ASP A 196 -14.96 -18.76 -0.04
C ASP A 196 -15.26 -17.26 0.03
N THR A 197 -15.48 -16.79 1.26
CA THR A 197 -15.73 -15.38 1.54
C THR A 197 -14.92 -14.97 2.77
N VAL A 198 -14.12 -13.91 2.61
CA VAL A 198 -13.21 -13.40 3.64
C VAL A 198 -13.44 -11.90 3.83
N SER A 199 -13.44 -11.47 5.10
CA SER A 199 -13.59 -10.05 5.42
C SER A 199 -12.35 -9.26 4.99
N LEU A 200 -12.57 -8.07 4.42
CA LEU A 200 -11.52 -7.08 4.15
C LEU A 200 -11.64 -5.87 5.08
N ALA A 201 -12.39 -5.96 6.18
CA ALA A 201 -12.66 -4.83 7.07
C ALA A 201 -11.38 -4.13 7.59
N ALA A 202 -10.29 -4.89 7.82
CA ALA A 202 -9.00 -4.33 8.22
C ALA A 202 -8.37 -3.39 7.17
N TYR A 203 -8.84 -3.46 5.93
CA TYR A 203 -8.36 -2.68 4.80
C TYR A 203 -9.40 -1.66 4.30
N ALA A 204 -10.53 -1.51 4.99
CA ALA A 204 -11.61 -0.61 4.62
C ALA A 204 -11.10 0.81 4.29
N GLY A 205 -11.51 1.36 3.15
CA GLY A 205 -11.10 2.67 2.64
C GLY A 205 -9.67 2.74 2.09
N GLN A 206 -8.86 1.70 2.25
CA GLN A 206 -7.51 1.65 1.72
C GLN A 206 -7.53 1.21 0.24
N THR A 207 -6.55 1.70 -0.52
CA THR A 207 -6.29 1.18 -1.87
C THR A 207 -5.20 0.12 -1.78
N VAL A 208 -5.56 -1.12 -2.10
CA VAL A 208 -4.71 -2.31 -1.94
C VAL A 208 -4.77 -3.18 -3.19
N ARG A 209 -3.85 -4.13 -3.30
CA ARG A 209 -3.89 -5.20 -4.31
C ARG A 209 -4.46 -6.46 -3.68
N ILE A 210 -5.58 -6.93 -4.21
CA ILE A 210 -6.06 -8.29 -3.94
C ILE A 210 -5.36 -9.23 -4.91
N ARG A 211 -4.58 -10.18 -4.38
CA ARG A 211 -3.72 -11.07 -5.16
C ARG A 211 -4.01 -12.54 -4.84
N PHE A 212 -4.21 -13.31 -5.89
CA PHE A 212 -4.09 -14.76 -5.88
C PHE A 212 -2.66 -15.12 -6.26
N GLU A 213 -1.99 -15.93 -5.44
CA GLU A 213 -0.60 -16.34 -5.64
C GLU A 213 -0.47 -17.85 -5.52
N VAL A 214 0.11 -18.49 -6.54
CA VAL A 214 0.36 -19.93 -6.56
C VAL A 214 1.85 -20.22 -6.57
N THR A 215 2.24 -21.19 -5.74
CA THR A 215 3.55 -21.82 -5.80
C THR A 215 3.41 -23.32 -5.77
N THR A 216 4.16 -24.01 -6.64
CA THR A 216 4.26 -25.47 -6.63
C THR A 216 5.69 -25.93 -6.38
N ASP A 217 5.84 -27.15 -5.87
CA ASP A 217 7.14 -27.75 -5.60
C ASP A 217 7.76 -28.43 -6.84
N SER A 218 8.78 -29.28 -6.66
CA SER A 218 9.51 -29.90 -7.77
C SER A 218 8.86 -31.16 -8.37
N SER A 219 7.79 -31.69 -7.79
CA SER A 219 7.15 -32.96 -8.15
C SER A 219 5.63 -32.84 -8.21
N LEU A 220 4.98 -33.87 -8.76
CA LEU A 220 3.52 -34.08 -8.84
C LEU A 220 2.67 -32.80 -8.94
N THR A 221 2.17 -32.54 -10.14
CA THR A 221 1.51 -31.26 -10.42
C THR A 221 0.22 -31.06 -9.63
N THR A 222 0.02 -29.83 -9.16
CA THR A 222 -1.27 -29.32 -8.69
C THR A 222 -1.72 -28.16 -9.57
N SER A 223 -3.00 -28.14 -9.91
CA SER A 223 -3.66 -27.05 -10.62
C SER A 223 -4.69 -26.39 -9.71
N PHE A 224 -4.67 -25.06 -9.67
CA PHE A 224 -5.67 -24.26 -8.96
C PHE A 224 -6.43 -23.40 -9.96
N PHE A 225 -7.73 -23.26 -9.74
CA PHE A 225 -8.61 -22.44 -10.55
C PHE A 225 -9.36 -21.47 -9.66
N VAL A 226 -9.55 -20.24 -10.14
CA VAL A 226 -10.33 -19.19 -9.46
C VAL A 226 -11.30 -18.61 -10.46
N ASP A 227 -12.53 -18.35 -10.02
CA ASP A 227 -13.58 -17.75 -10.83
C ASP A 227 -14.55 -16.90 -10.00
N ASP A 228 -15.37 -16.09 -10.67
CA ASP A 228 -16.45 -15.29 -10.09
C ASP A 228 -16.01 -14.42 -8.89
N VAL A 229 -14.90 -13.69 -9.04
CA VAL A 229 -14.31 -12.86 -7.98
C VAL A 229 -15.12 -11.58 -7.76
N SER A 230 -15.44 -11.28 -6.50
CA SER A 230 -16.27 -10.13 -6.14
C SER A 230 -15.87 -9.49 -4.82
N VAL A 231 -15.89 -8.16 -4.79
CA VAL A 231 -15.88 -7.33 -3.58
C VAL A 231 -17.02 -6.33 -3.73
N PRO A 232 -18.25 -6.68 -3.32
CA PRO A 232 -19.39 -5.78 -3.44
C PRO A 232 -19.13 -4.46 -2.71
N GLY A 233 -19.46 -3.35 -3.37
CA GLY A 233 -19.49 -2.03 -2.73
C GLY A 233 -20.50 -1.99 -1.60
N GLY A 234 -20.24 -1.15 -0.60
CA GLY A 234 -21.21 -0.89 0.45
C GLY A 234 -22.45 -0.21 -0.14
N THR A 235 -23.63 -0.77 0.13
CA THR A 235 -24.87 -0.01 -0.03
C THR A 235 -24.90 1.04 1.05
N ASN A 236 -24.97 2.32 0.69
CA ASN A 236 -25.33 3.34 1.67
C ASN A 236 -26.79 3.05 2.04
N LEU A 237 -27.04 2.42 3.18
CA LEU A 237 -28.39 2.28 3.71
C LEU A 237 -28.85 3.69 4.03
N THR A 238 -29.61 4.26 3.08
CA THR A 238 -30.44 5.47 3.19
C THR A 238 -30.09 6.37 4.37
N ASP A 239 -29.37 7.46 4.09
CA ASP A 239 -29.56 8.70 4.85
C ASP A 239 -31.01 9.13 4.61
N SER A 240 -31.93 8.54 5.38
CA SER A 240 -33.29 9.03 5.53
C SER A 240 -33.26 10.24 6.44
N LYS A 241 -32.54 11.28 6.01
CA LYS A 241 -32.73 12.63 6.52
C LYS A 241 -33.69 13.32 5.56
N PRO A 242 -34.93 13.63 5.96
CA PRO A 242 -35.78 14.47 5.13
C PRO A 242 -35.07 15.82 4.98
N SER A 243 -34.76 16.18 3.73
CA SER A 243 -34.26 17.52 3.42
C SER A 243 -35.35 18.53 3.79
N PRO A 244 -35.09 19.55 4.63
CA PRO A 244 -36.00 20.65 4.79
C PRO A 244 -35.80 21.57 3.58
N ASP A 245 -36.79 21.59 2.71
CA ASP A 245 -37.25 22.73 1.91
C ASP A 245 -37.63 22.32 0.48
N GLN A 246 -38.92 22.08 0.30
CA GLN A 246 -39.64 22.40 -0.92
C GLN A 246 -40.95 23.06 -0.49
N THR A 247 -40.88 24.35 -0.20
CA THR A 247 -42.06 25.22 -0.21
C THR A 247 -42.56 25.33 -1.65
N VAL A 248 -43.49 24.44 -2.04
CA VAL A 248 -44.29 24.62 -3.25
C VAL A 248 -45.69 25.05 -2.84
N ASP A 249 -45.94 26.33 -3.07
CA ASP A 249 -47.25 26.97 -3.02
C ASP A 249 -48.31 26.12 -3.74
N SER A 250 -49.36 25.75 -3.02
CA SER A 250 -50.55 25.11 -3.58
C SER A 250 -51.77 25.95 -3.23
N VAL A 251 -51.96 27.06 -3.94
CA VAL A 251 -53.24 27.77 -4.05
C VAL A 251 -53.91 27.34 -5.35
N THR A 252 -54.93 26.50 -5.25
CA THR A 252 -56.28 26.70 -5.82
C THR A 252 -57.10 25.43 -5.64
N GLY A 253 -58.07 25.49 -4.73
CA GLY A 253 -59.14 24.51 -4.64
C GLY A 253 -60.23 24.79 -5.67
N GLN A 254 -60.71 23.73 -6.34
CA GLN A 254 -62.08 23.66 -6.85
C GLN A 254 -62.57 22.20 -6.83
N PRO A 255 -63.86 21.93 -6.56
CA PRO A 255 -64.31 20.65 -6.03
C PRO A 255 -64.72 19.62 -7.10
N LEU A 256 -64.71 18.35 -6.69
CA LEU A 256 -65.13 17.15 -7.41
C LEU A 256 -66.57 17.27 -7.96
N LYS A 257 -66.77 17.11 -9.28
CA LYS A 257 -68.09 16.81 -9.87
C LYS A 257 -68.38 15.31 -9.75
N GLN A 258 -69.44 14.97 -9.02
CA GLN A 258 -70.02 13.62 -9.00
C GLN A 258 -70.61 13.27 -10.36
N LYS A 259 -70.32 12.06 -10.85
CA LYS A 259 -70.95 11.45 -12.03
C LYS A 259 -72.13 10.60 -11.56
N THR A 260 -73.35 11.04 -11.86
CA THR A 260 -74.57 10.23 -11.70
C THR A 260 -74.66 9.22 -12.85
N SER A 261 -74.88 7.95 -12.53
CA SER A 261 -75.36 6.93 -13.47
C SER A 261 -76.87 6.88 -13.42
N SER A 262 -77.53 7.07 -14.55
CA SER A 262 -78.93 6.65 -14.77
C SER A 262 -79.04 6.20 -16.22
N THR A 263 -79.25 4.90 -16.41
CA THR A 263 -79.69 4.34 -17.69
C THR A 263 -81.04 3.69 -17.45
N ARG A 264 -81.92 3.96 -18.41
CA ARG A 264 -83.30 3.53 -18.57
C ARG A 264 -83.46 2.02 -18.64
#